data_AF-A0A938BB71-F1
#
_entry.id   AF-A0A938BB71-F1
#
_cell.length_a   1.000
_cell.length_b   1.000
_cell.length_c   1.000
_cell.angle_alpha   90.00
_cell.angle_beta   90.00
_cell.angle_gamma   90.00
#
_symmetry.space_group_name_H-M   'P 1'
#
loop_
_entity.id
_entity.type
_entity.pdbx_description
1 polymer ?
#
loop_
_entity_poly.entity_id
_entity_poly.type
_entity_poly.pdbx_seq_one_letter_code
_entity_poly.pdbx_strand_id
1 'polypeptide(L)' 'MPTGILYVGSRHDLGSNEYYAGLLAELAIYNDVLTQGKVEEIMTGGVVGQLLAVSPYGKLASTWSSIKAKY' A
#
# COMPACT_ATOMS: atom_id res chain seq x y z
N MET A 1 -16.28 2.59 1.63
CA MET A 1 -14.97 2.26 2.23
C MET A 1 -14.75 3.16 3.43
N PRO A 2 -14.10 2.70 4.51
CA PRO A 2 -13.79 3.57 5.65
C PRO A 2 -12.97 4.77 5.17
N THR A 3 -13.26 5.96 5.69
CA THR A 3 -12.64 7.24 5.28
C THR A 3 -11.58 7.74 6.27
N GLY A 4 -11.00 6.84 7.07
CA GLY A 4 -9.99 7.17 8.08
C GLY A 4 -8.55 7.17 7.56
N ILE A 5 -7.63 7.65 8.39
CA ILE A 5 -6.19 7.60 8.10
C ILE A 5 -5.70 6.15 8.26
N LEU A 6 -5.00 5.63 7.25
CA LEU A 6 -4.26 4.38 7.34
C LEU A 6 -2.82 4.66 7.74
N TYR A 7 -2.40 4.09 8.87
CA TYR A 7 -1.00 4.06 9.30
C TYR A 7 -0.39 2.73 8.87
N VAL A 8 0.76 2.79 8.18
CA VAL A 8 1.50 1.61 7.72
C VAL A 8 2.88 1.65 8.38
N GLY A 9 3.31 0.52 8.95
CA GLY A 9 4.62 0.40 9.59
C GLY A 9 4.79 1.17 10.91
N SER A 10 3.71 1.73 11.45
CA SER A 10 3.68 2.39 12.76
C SER A 10 2.32 2.16 13.43
N ARG A 11 2.30 2.15 14.77
CA ARG A 11 1.05 2.29 15.51
C ARG A 11 0.75 3.78 15.73
N HIS A 12 -0.53 4.12 15.73
CA HIS A 12 -1.00 5.49 15.97
C HIS A 12 -1.26 5.79 17.46
N ASP A 13 -1.19 4.79 18.34
CA ASP A 13 -1.39 5.04 19.77
C ASP A 13 -0.28 5.95 20.32
N LEU A 14 -0.71 7.05 20.95
CA LEU A 14 0.12 8.22 21.30
C LEU A 14 1.19 7.98 22.40
N GLY A 15 1.59 6.74 22.64
CA GLY A 15 2.57 6.38 23.67
C GLY A 15 3.46 5.19 23.35
N SER A 16 3.23 4.48 22.24
CA SER A 16 4.10 3.38 21.83
C SER A 16 5.07 3.86 20.75
N ASN A 17 6.38 3.75 21.00
CA ASN A 17 7.40 3.96 19.97
C ASN A 17 7.56 2.68 19.11
N GLU A 18 6.44 2.03 18.77
CA GLU A 18 6.44 0.78 18.02
C GLU A 18 6.37 1.07 16.52
N TYR A 19 7.46 0.73 15.82
CA TYR A 19 7.54 0.82 14.37
C TYR A 19 8.09 -0.47 13.77
N TYR A 20 7.65 -0.75 12.56
CA TYR A 20 8.18 -1.85 11.76
C TYR A 20 9.53 -1.46 11.18
N ALA A 21 10.59 -2.19 11.54
CA ALA A 21 11.97 -1.92 11.12
C ALA A 21 12.42 -2.78 9.91
N GLY A 22 11.49 -3.18 9.05
CA GLY A 22 11.75 -4.02 7.88
C GLY A 22 11.33 -3.37 6.56
N LEU A 23 11.46 -4.14 5.46
CA LEU A 23 11.00 -3.72 4.14
C LEU A 23 9.53 -4.08 3.93
N LEU A 24 8.76 -3.13 3.42
CA LEU A 24 7.40 -3.37 2.95
C LEU A 24 7.38 -3.26 1.42
N ALA A 25 6.70 -4.19 0.78
CA ALA A 25 6.50 -4.21 -0.66
C ALA A 25 5.05 -4.60 -0.97
N GLU A 26 4.55 -4.12 -2.12
CA GLU A 26 3.29 -4.55 -2.73
C GLU A 26 2.05 -4.50 -1.80
N LEU A 27 1.87 -3.39 -1.06
CA LEU A 27 0.66 -3.17 -0.27
C LEU A 27 -0.56 -2.88 -1.16
N ALA A 28 -1.66 -3.60 -0.91
CA ALA A 28 -2.95 -3.41 -1.57
C ALA A 28 -4.11 -3.42 -0.59
N ILE A 29 -5.19 -2.67 -0.90
CA ILE A 29 -6.45 -2.66 -0.16
C ILE A 29 -7.57 -3.01 -1.14
N TYR A 30 -8.35 -4.03 -0.83
CA TYR A 30 -9.47 -4.48 -1.63
C TYR A 30 -10.78 -4.07 -0.97
N ASN A 31 -11.74 -3.64 -1.79
CA ASN A 31 -13.08 -3.26 -1.34
C ASN A 31 -14.09 -4.42 -1.37
N ASP A 32 -13.60 -5.64 -1.62
CA ASP A 32 -14.40 -6.84 -1.73
C ASP A 32 -13.60 -8.07 -1.26
N VAL A 33 -14.29 -9.18 -1.03
CA VAL A 33 -13.71 -10.46 -0.62
C VAL A 33 -12.97 -11.09 -1.79
N LEU A 34 -11.72 -11.50 -1.56
CA LEU A 34 -10.94 -12.23 -2.55
C LEU A 34 -11.30 -13.71 -2.55
N THR A 35 -11.44 -14.27 -3.75
CA THR A 35 -11.52 -15.72 -3.95
C THR A 35 -10.13 -16.34 -3.84
N GLN A 36 -10.06 -17.65 -3.58
CA GLN A 36 -8.79 -18.38 -3.54
C GLN A 36 -7.99 -18.20 -4.84
N GLY A 37 -8.61 -18.37 -6.01
CA GLY A 37 -7.93 -18.21 -7.29
C GLY A 37 -7.37 -16.79 -7.50
N LYS A 38 -8.05 -15.77 -6.96
CA LYS A 38 -7.54 -14.39 -7.02
C LYS A 38 -6.34 -14.19 -6.09
N VAL A 39 -6.33 -14.81 -4.91
CA VAL A 39 -5.16 -14.80 -4.01
C VAL A 39 -3.96 -15.47 -4.68
N GLU A 40 -4.16 -16.61 -5.35
CA GLU A 40 -3.11 -17.33 -6.09
C GLU A 40 -2.53 -16.48 -7.24
N GLU A 41 -3.39 -15.77 -7.98
CA GLU A 41 -2.98 -14.84 -9.03
C GLU A 41 -2.12 -13.70 -8.47
N ILE A 42 -2.51 -13.09 -7.34
CA ILE A 42 -1.75 -12.00 -6.71
C ILE A 42 -0.40 -12.52 -6.18
N MET A 43 -0.38 -13.70 -5.55
CA MET A 43 0.85 -14.28 -5.00
C MET A 43 1.88 -14.62 -6.07
N THR A 44 1.43 -14.98 -7.28
CA THR A 44 2.30 -15.39 -8.39
C THR A 44 2.67 -14.24 -9.31
N GLY A 45 1.73 -13.33 -9.58
CA GLY A 45 1.90 -12.18 -10.48
C GLY A 45 2.26 -10.86 -9.80
N GLY A 46 2.27 -10.83 -8.46
CA GLY A 46 2.34 -9.61 -7.67
C GLY A 46 1.01 -8.86 -7.64
N VAL A 47 0.97 -7.76 -6.89
CA VAL A 47 -0.22 -6.88 -6.90
C VAL A 47 -0.33 -6.17 -8.25
N VAL A 48 -1.31 -6.57 -9.05
CA VAL A 48 -1.58 -6.00 -10.39
C VAL A 48 -2.59 -4.84 -10.27
N GLY A 49 -2.21 -3.62 -10.68
CA GLY A 49 -3.12 -2.45 -10.66
C GLY A 49 -2.43 -1.11 -10.33
N GLN A 50 -3.21 -0.09 -9.94
CA GLN A 50 -2.67 1.15 -9.36
C GLN A 50 -2.07 0.83 -8.00
N LEU A 51 -0.81 0.41 -8.03
CA LEU A 51 0.00 0.23 -6.86
C LEU A 51 0.06 1.55 -6.09
N LEU A 52 -0.33 1.51 -4.80
CA LEU A 52 0.14 2.48 -3.83
C LEU A 52 1.64 2.24 -3.51
N ALA A 53 2.24 1.20 -4.09
CA ALA A 53 3.66 0.92 -4.02
C ALA A 53 4.46 1.98 -4.78
N VAL A 54 4.89 2.95 -4.02
CA VAL A 54 5.88 3.95 -4.37
C VAL A 54 7.26 3.33 -4.15
N SER A 55 8.07 3.21 -5.20
CA SER A 55 9.44 2.70 -5.04
C SER A 55 10.21 3.58 -4.04
N PRO A 56 10.80 2.99 -2.98
CA PRO A 56 11.54 3.74 -1.98
C PRO A 56 12.79 4.42 -2.53
N TYR A 57 13.30 3.97 -3.69
CA TYR A 57 14.54 4.45 -4.30
C TYR A 57 14.36 5.59 -5.33
N GLY A 58 13.19 6.22 -5.41
CA GLY A 58 13.07 7.47 -6.17
C GLY A 58 11.81 7.67 -6.99
N LYS A 59 10.74 6.89 -6.78
CA LYS A 59 9.46 7.10 -7.47
C LYS A 59 8.34 7.66 -6.61
N LEU A 60 8.56 7.85 -5.31
CA LEU A 60 7.60 8.52 -4.40
C LEU A 60 7.12 9.87 -4.95
N ALA A 61 8.04 10.78 -5.22
CA ALA A 61 7.73 12.14 -5.67
C ALA A 61 7.15 12.19 -7.09
N SER A 62 7.64 11.33 -7.99
CA SER A 62 7.15 11.27 -9.37
C SER A 62 5.77 10.62 -9.45
N THR A 63 5.50 9.55 -8.70
CA THR A 63 4.16 8.94 -8.62
C THR A 63 3.13 9.91 -8.04
N TRP A 64 3.48 10.66 -6.97
CA TRP A 64 2.61 11.72 -6.44
C TRP A 64 2.39 12.90 -7.38
N SER A 65 3.42 13.31 -8.14
CA SER A 65 3.24 14.31 -9.18
C SER A 65 2.28 13.83 -10.28
N SER A 66 2.41 12.58 -10.72
CA SER A 66 1.53 11.98 -11.73
C SER A 66 0.07 11.92 -11.29
N ILE A 67 -0.18 11.66 -10.00
CA ILE A 67 -1.54 11.62 -9.44
C ILE A 67 -2.13 13.02 -9.35
N LYS A 68 -1.36 14.00 -8.86
CA LYS A 68 -1.81 15.41 -8.84
C LYS A 68 -2.00 16.01 -10.22
N ALA A 69 -1.30 15.54 -11.25
CA ALA A 69 -1.48 16.04 -12.60
C ALA A 69 -2.76 15.52 -13.27
N LYS A 70 -3.37 14.46 -12.73
CA LYS A 70 -4.54 13.79 -13.31
C LYS A 70 -5.87 14.29 -12.72
N TYR A 71 -5.83 15.07 -11.64
CA TYR A 71 -6.96 15.62 -10.90
C TYR A 71 -6.74 17.10 -10.62
#